data_AF-A0AAW0SZD5-F1
#
_entry.id   AF-A0AAW0SZD5-F1
#
_cell.length_a   1.000
_cell.length_b   1.000
_cell.length_c   1.000
_cell.angle_alpha   90.00
_cell.angle_beta   90.00
_cell.angle_gamma   90.00
#
_symmetry.space_group_name_H-M   'P 1'
#
loop_
_entity.id
_entity.type
_entity.pdbx_description
1 polymer ?
#
loop_
_entity_poly.entity_id
_entity_poly.type
_entity_poly.pdbx_seq_one_letter_code
_entity_poly.pdbx_strand_id
1 'polypeptide(L)'
;MRRVPQIVEARRMSMRAQTQTNTSTTTSTASTDEEPQIDFNLLDPIKLSLCQEQMADQYRHTRISSKKMRKRVVQKNGECNVSPSNVAKRRRRYLQDIFTTLVDIQWRWTLLVFAMSFISSWLLFALVWWIIAYMHGDLLPHHLPDQQAASNWTPCVMSIFSFTSCFLFSVETQHTIGYGSRHTTEKCPEAIFVMCIQSITGVMIQAFMVGIVFAKLSRPKKRTQTLMFSRNACLCLRDGEMCMLFRVGDMRKSHIIEAHVRAQLIRKRVTLEGEVLPFFQYELDVGYDIGEDRIFFIWPMTIIHKINENSPLFDLSAHDLLREKFEIVVILEGVIESTGMTTQARSSYLPNEILWGYRFEPLVTFNKELGEYAVDYSLFNNVYQVNTPLYSARELARLNSQESTPEREGENSRSSSRQQQIGQKEEEGDDEDDQESSIIPVTPLTPATPMSPLTPMTPTSASGTGSCALDMHCASAACEDTNATQPLLQDHNHV
;
A
#
# COMPACT_ATOMS: atom_id res chain seq x y z
N MET A 1 12.43 -46.03 -25.71
CA MET A 1 13.87 -46.06 -25.37
C MET A 1 14.27 -44.78 -24.62
N ARG A 2 15.43 -44.81 -23.94
CA ARG A 2 16.33 -43.70 -23.48
C ARG A 2 15.91 -42.25 -23.80
N ARG A 3 16.12 -41.23 -22.94
CA ARG A 3 16.71 -41.13 -21.57
C ARG A 3 16.32 -39.76 -20.97
N VAL A 4 16.23 -39.64 -19.65
CA VAL A 4 16.17 -38.36 -18.90
C VAL A 4 17.38 -38.31 -17.93
N PRO A 5 18.09 -37.18 -17.76
CA PRO A 5 19.32 -37.14 -16.96
C PRO A 5 19.05 -37.01 -15.44
N GLN A 6 19.64 -37.91 -14.66
CA GLN A 6 19.69 -37.82 -13.18
C GLN A 6 20.87 -36.95 -12.73
N ILE A 7 20.62 -35.72 -12.26
CA ILE A 7 21.63 -34.90 -11.54
C ILE A 7 21.00 -34.20 -10.33
N VAL A 8 20.48 -34.97 -9.36
CA VAL A 8 20.01 -34.46 -8.06
C VAL A 8 20.42 -35.36 -6.89
N GLU A 9 20.35 -36.69 -7.04
CA GLU A 9 20.49 -37.62 -5.91
C GLU A 9 21.92 -37.82 -5.40
N ALA A 10 22.93 -37.61 -6.25
CA ALA A 10 24.35 -37.87 -5.95
C ALA A 10 24.92 -37.07 -4.76
N ARG A 11 24.28 -35.99 -4.31
CA ARG A 11 24.71 -35.21 -3.14
C ARG A 11 24.09 -35.62 -1.80
N ARG A 12 23.21 -36.63 -1.77
CA ARG A 12 22.49 -37.03 -0.54
C ARG A 12 23.05 -38.25 0.20
N MET A 13 24.00 -38.97 -0.40
CA MET A 13 24.58 -40.20 0.19
C MET A 13 25.96 -40.01 0.86
N SER A 14 26.66 -38.89 0.61
CA SER A 14 28.04 -38.67 1.09
C SER A 14 28.17 -38.10 2.52
N MET A 15 27.08 -38.05 3.31
CA MET A 15 27.06 -37.53 4.69
C MET A 15 26.38 -38.50 5.68
N ARG A 16 26.45 -39.81 5.41
CA ARG A 16 25.93 -40.88 6.30
C ARG A 16 26.88 -42.07 6.50
N ALA A 17 28.14 -41.94 6.10
CA ALA A 17 29.14 -43.02 6.14
C ALA A 17 30.42 -42.63 6.92
N GLN A 18 30.24 -41.91 8.03
CA GLN A 18 31.17 -41.54 9.10
C GLN A 18 30.26 -40.96 10.21
N THR A 19 30.24 -41.42 11.46
CA THR A 19 31.16 -42.31 12.19
C THR A 19 30.39 -43.17 13.21
N GLN A 20 30.57 -44.50 13.19
CA GLN A 20 30.14 -45.42 14.26
C GLN A 20 31.01 -46.70 14.24
N THR A 21 32.08 -46.73 15.05
CA THR A 21 32.71 -47.96 15.59
C THR A 21 33.76 -47.55 16.64
N ASN A 22 33.40 -47.61 17.92
CA ASN A 22 34.11 -48.35 18.98
C ASN A 22 33.53 -47.98 20.35
N THR A 23 33.57 -48.92 21.30
CA THR A 23 32.73 -48.94 22.51
C THR A 23 33.49 -49.50 23.71
N SER A 24 33.03 -49.17 24.93
CA SER A 24 33.50 -49.67 26.25
C SER A 24 34.94 -49.26 26.63
N THR A 25 35.30 -48.99 27.90
CA THR A 25 34.63 -49.09 29.24
C THR A 25 35.27 -47.99 30.15
N THR A 26 34.86 -47.60 31.37
CA THR A 26 34.01 -48.16 32.46
C THR A 26 33.53 -47.02 33.39
N THR A 27 32.57 -47.30 34.30
CA THR A 27 32.27 -46.62 35.61
C THR A 27 32.14 -45.08 35.65
N SER A 28 30.96 -44.50 35.96
CA SER A 28 30.37 -44.30 37.31
C SER A 28 30.93 -43.06 38.04
N THR A 29 30.18 -42.20 38.73
CA THR A 29 28.77 -42.21 39.22
C THR A 29 27.92 -41.05 38.66
N ALA A 30 26.64 -40.99 39.02
CA ALA A 30 25.77 -39.84 38.75
C ALA A 30 25.88 -38.73 39.81
N SER A 31 25.75 -37.48 39.37
CA SER A 31 25.41 -36.29 40.16
C SER A 31 24.42 -35.43 39.36
N THR A 32 23.57 -34.67 40.04
CA THR A 32 22.65 -33.71 39.40
C THR A 32 23.35 -32.37 39.24
N ASP A 33 23.57 -31.93 38.01
CA ASP A 33 24.07 -30.59 37.73
C ASP A 33 22.90 -29.59 37.72
N GLU A 34 22.93 -28.61 38.62
CA GLU A 34 22.03 -27.46 38.60
C GLU A 34 22.42 -26.50 37.47
N GLU A 35 21.42 -25.85 36.86
CA GLU A 35 21.66 -24.79 35.89
C GLU A 35 22.13 -23.53 36.65
N PRO A 36 23.29 -22.92 36.31
CA PRO A 36 23.86 -21.84 37.10
C PRO A 36 23.05 -20.55 36.93
N GLN A 37 22.12 -20.30 37.85
CA GLN A 37 21.44 -19.03 37.96
C GLN A 37 22.47 -17.94 38.31
N ILE A 38 22.63 -16.98 37.40
CA ILE A 38 23.37 -15.75 37.68
C ILE A 38 22.46 -14.90 38.58
N ASP A 39 22.77 -14.86 39.87
CA ASP A 39 22.11 -13.94 40.80
C ASP A 39 22.52 -12.50 40.48
N PHE A 40 21.58 -11.74 39.91
CA PHE A 40 21.80 -10.34 39.52
C PHE A 40 21.85 -9.38 40.70
N ASN A 41 21.49 -9.81 41.92
CA ASN A 41 21.41 -8.94 43.10
C ASN A 41 22.77 -8.55 43.71
N LEU A 42 23.90 -8.98 43.12
CA LEU A 42 25.26 -8.70 43.62
C LEU A 42 26.24 -8.21 42.54
N LEU A 43 25.77 -7.39 41.61
CA LEU A 43 26.59 -6.77 40.56
C LEU A 43 26.51 -5.23 40.64
N ASP A 44 27.66 -4.58 40.83
CA ASP A 44 27.76 -3.12 40.79
C ASP A 44 27.19 -2.56 39.47
N PRO A 45 26.56 -1.37 39.45
CA PRO A 45 26.01 -0.78 38.21
C PRO A 45 27.07 -0.58 37.11
N ILE A 46 28.35 -0.47 37.48
CA ILE A 46 29.50 -0.41 36.56
C ILE A 46 29.78 -1.77 35.89
N LYS A 47 29.55 -2.89 36.59
CA LYS A 47 29.65 -4.24 36.01
C LYS A 47 28.47 -4.53 35.07
N LEU A 48 27.28 -4.03 35.41
CA LEU A 48 26.09 -4.18 34.56
C LEU A 48 26.27 -3.45 33.22
N SER A 49 26.76 -2.20 33.23
CA SER A 49 27.03 -1.44 32.00
C SER A 49 28.15 -2.06 31.15
N LEU A 50 29.26 -2.50 31.77
CA LEU A 50 30.33 -3.23 31.06
C LEU A 50 29.83 -4.54 30.42
N CYS A 51 28.98 -5.30 31.11
CA CYS A 51 28.38 -6.51 30.55
C CYS A 51 27.45 -6.20 29.37
N GLN A 52 26.67 -5.11 29.47
CA GLN A 52 25.79 -4.64 28.41
C GLN A 52 26.56 -4.17 27.16
N GLU A 53 27.71 -3.51 27.31
CA GLU A 53 28.60 -3.19 26.17
C GLU A 53 29.18 -4.44 25.51
N GLN A 54 29.67 -5.40 26.30
CA GLN A 54 30.19 -6.67 25.78
C GLN A 54 29.12 -7.48 25.01
N MET A 55 27.89 -7.51 25.53
CA MET A 55 26.74 -8.12 24.84
C MET A 55 26.38 -7.37 23.54
N ALA A 56 26.48 -6.03 23.52
CA ALA A 56 26.23 -5.23 22.33
C ALA A 56 27.24 -5.55 21.20
N ASP A 57 28.52 -5.73 21.54
CA ASP A 57 29.54 -6.15 20.57
C ASP A 57 29.36 -7.60 20.10
N GLN A 58 28.97 -8.52 20.98
CA GLN A 58 28.66 -9.89 20.59
C GLN A 58 27.43 -9.96 19.64
N TYR A 59 26.42 -9.12 19.85
CA TYR A 59 25.29 -8.93 18.94
C TYR A 59 25.72 -8.32 17.59
N ARG A 60 26.55 -7.26 17.60
CA ARG A 60 27.13 -6.63 16.39
C ARG A 60 27.86 -7.67 15.54
N HIS A 61 28.73 -8.49 16.13
CA HIS A 61 29.50 -9.52 15.42
C HIS A 61 28.62 -10.67 14.87
N THR A 62 27.70 -11.22 15.67
CA THR A 62 26.84 -12.34 15.22
C THR A 62 25.92 -11.94 14.07
N ARG A 63 25.44 -10.69 14.04
CA ARG A 63 24.60 -10.16 12.96
C ARG A 63 25.26 -10.22 11.57
N ILE A 64 26.58 -9.96 11.49
CA ILE A 64 27.33 -9.95 10.21
C ILE A 64 27.34 -11.35 9.54
N SER A 65 27.35 -12.41 10.35
CA SER A 65 27.38 -13.81 9.90
C SER A 65 26.04 -14.32 9.33
N SER A 66 24.91 -13.74 9.75
CA SER A 66 23.55 -14.25 9.47
C SER A 66 23.00 -13.91 8.07
N LYS A 67 23.77 -14.19 7.00
CA LYS A 67 23.39 -13.92 5.59
C LYS A 67 22.63 -15.04 4.87
N LYS A 68 22.00 -15.98 5.60
CA LYS A 68 21.08 -16.95 4.97
C LYS A 68 19.74 -16.28 4.66
N MET A 69 19.45 -16.06 3.37
CA MET A 69 18.15 -15.55 2.89
C MET A 69 17.00 -16.42 3.41
N ARG A 70 16.22 -15.87 4.34
CA ARG A 70 14.97 -16.49 4.82
C ARG A 70 13.87 -16.26 3.78
N LYS A 71 12.97 -17.23 3.61
CA LYS A 71 11.78 -17.05 2.74
C LYS A 71 10.85 -16.01 3.39
N ARG A 72 10.29 -15.12 2.57
CA ARG A 72 9.37 -14.05 3.00
C ARG A 72 8.03 -14.14 2.26
N VAL A 73 6.95 -13.71 2.91
CA VAL A 73 5.57 -13.69 2.41
C VAL A 73 5.31 -12.42 1.60
N VAL A 74 5.87 -11.28 2.01
CA VAL A 74 5.80 -10.01 1.27
C VAL A 74 7.21 -9.57 0.91
N GLN A 75 7.41 -9.16 -0.35
CA GLN A 75 8.69 -8.61 -0.80
C GLN A 75 8.84 -7.13 -0.41
N LYS A 76 10.08 -6.62 -0.39
CA LYS A 76 10.38 -5.19 -0.12
C LYS A 76 9.74 -4.20 -1.12
N ASN A 77 9.26 -4.69 -2.27
CA ASN A 77 8.54 -3.91 -3.28
C ASN A 77 6.99 -4.00 -3.11
N GLY A 78 6.51 -4.66 -2.06
CA GLY A 78 5.07 -4.85 -1.78
C GLY A 78 4.40 -5.99 -2.57
N GLU A 79 5.13 -6.80 -3.33
CA GLU A 79 4.58 -7.98 -4.01
C GLU A 79 4.42 -9.16 -3.04
N CYS A 80 3.24 -9.77 -3.03
CA CYS A 80 2.93 -10.94 -2.20
C CYS A 80 3.47 -12.22 -2.86
N ASN A 81 4.40 -12.90 -2.19
CA ASN A 81 5.04 -14.15 -2.60
C ASN A 81 4.15 -15.37 -2.30
N VAL A 82 2.88 -15.32 -2.73
CA VAL A 82 1.86 -16.34 -2.47
C VAL A 82 1.23 -16.77 -3.80
N SER A 83 1.37 -18.06 -4.15
CA SER A 83 0.78 -18.61 -5.37
C SER A 83 -0.44 -19.49 -5.05
N PRO A 84 -1.67 -19.09 -5.46
CA PRO A 84 -2.87 -19.87 -5.18
C PRO A 84 -2.94 -21.11 -6.07
N SER A 85 -2.75 -22.29 -5.46
CA SER A 85 -2.89 -23.60 -6.08
C SER A 85 -4.32 -24.15 -5.94
N ASN A 86 -4.68 -25.14 -6.76
CA ASN A 86 -5.90 -25.95 -6.69
C ASN A 86 -7.27 -25.21 -6.59
N VAL A 87 -7.32 -23.92 -6.96
CA VAL A 87 -8.56 -23.12 -6.97
C VAL A 87 -9.56 -23.70 -8.00
N ALA A 88 -10.60 -24.36 -7.51
CA ALA A 88 -11.64 -24.96 -8.33
C ALA A 88 -12.31 -23.92 -9.26
N LYS A 89 -12.57 -24.34 -10.52
CA LYS A 89 -13.25 -23.54 -11.57
C LYS A 89 -12.58 -22.17 -11.86
N ARG A 90 -11.28 -21.98 -11.54
CA ARG A 90 -10.55 -20.69 -11.66
C ARG A 90 -10.78 -19.98 -13.00
N ARG A 91 -10.58 -20.66 -14.14
CA ARG A 91 -10.77 -20.07 -15.49
C ARG A 91 -12.19 -19.55 -15.71
N ARG A 92 -13.23 -20.29 -15.27
CA ARG A 92 -14.64 -19.86 -15.44
C ARG A 92 -14.94 -18.59 -14.65
N ARG A 93 -14.36 -18.40 -13.46
CA ARG A 93 -14.57 -17.17 -12.68
C ARG A 93 -13.97 -15.92 -13.34
N TYR A 94 -12.73 -15.99 -13.86
CA TYR A 94 -12.17 -14.89 -14.67
C TYR A 94 -12.96 -14.63 -15.97
N LEU A 95 -13.55 -15.66 -16.58
CA LEU A 95 -14.43 -15.49 -17.75
C LEU A 95 -15.84 -14.99 -17.42
N GLN A 96 -16.22 -14.91 -16.14
CA GLN A 96 -17.45 -14.23 -15.70
C GLN A 96 -17.16 -12.75 -15.38
N ASP A 97 -15.97 -12.45 -14.84
CA ASP A 97 -15.50 -11.07 -14.64
C ASP A 97 -14.49 -10.66 -15.74
N ILE A 98 -15.03 -10.50 -16.96
CA ILE A 98 -14.25 -10.11 -18.13
C ILE A 98 -13.70 -8.68 -17.99
N PHE A 99 -14.46 -7.78 -17.34
CA PHE A 99 -14.09 -6.38 -17.21
C PHE A 99 -12.83 -6.19 -16.35
N THR A 100 -12.79 -6.71 -15.11
CA THR A 100 -11.56 -6.57 -14.30
C THR A 100 -10.39 -7.32 -14.97
N THR A 101 -10.65 -8.50 -15.54
CA THR A 101 -9.66 -9.31 -16.25
C THR A 101 -8.96 -8.53 -17.37
N LEU A 102 -9.71 -7.84 -18.26
CA LEU A 102 -9.12 -7.04 -19.34
C LEU A 102 -8.35 -5.80 -18.84
N VAL A 103 -8.79 -5.21 -17.72
CA VAL A 103 -8.15 -4.06 -17.10
C VAL A 103 -6.88 -4.45 -16.31
N ASP A 104 -6.81 -5.65 -15.72
CA ASP A 104 -5.63 -6.14 -14.97
C ASP A 104 -4.55 -6.83 -15.81
N ILE A 105 -4.94 -7.40 -16.96
CA ILE A 105 -4.02 -7.99 -17.95
C ILE A 105 -2.99 -6.94 -18.45
N GLN A 106 -1.79 -7.36 -18.89
CA GLN A 106 -0.77 -6.41 -19.38
C GLN A 106 -1.21 -5.70 -20.67
N TRP A 107 -0.80 -4.44 -20.85
CA TRP A 107 -1.13 -3.58 -22.00
C TRP A 107 -1.03 -4.26 -23.37
N ARG A 108 0.05 -5.02 -23.63
CA ARG A 108 0.25 -5.74 -24.90
C ARG A 108 -0.91 -6.69 -25.23
N TRP A 109 -1.41 -7.41 -24.24
CA TRP A 109 -2.52 -8.35 -24.39
C TRP A 109 -3.88 -7.64 -24.45
N THR A 110 -4.10 -6.57 -23.67
CA THR A 110 -5.32 -5.75 -23.79
C THR A 110 -5.45 -5.14 -25.19
N LEU A 111 -4.36 -4.58 -25.74
CA LEU A 111 -4.34 -4.04 -27.10
C LEU A 111 -4.52 -5.14 -28.16
N LEU A 112 -3.90 -6.31 -27.97
CA LEU A 112 -4.10 -7.47 -28.86
C LEU A 112 -5.56 -7.93 -28.88
N VAL A 113 -6.25 -7.96 -27.73
CA VAL A 113 -7.68 -8.31 -27.67
C VAL A 113 -8.53 -7.31 -28.47
N PHE A 114 -8.27 -6.00 -28.36
CA PHE A 114 -8.99 -5.01 -29.17
C PHE A 114 -8.66 -5.12 -30.66
N ALA A 115 -7.39 -5.28 -31.03
CA ALA A 115 -6.98 -5.47 -32.43
C ALA A 115 -7.65 -6.72 -33.06
N MET A 116 -7.69 -7.84 -32.33
CA MET A 116 -8.39 -9.05 -32.77
C MET A 116 -9.91 -8.83 -32.85
N SER A 117 -10.52 -8.07 -31.94
CA SER A 117 -11.94 -7.71 -31.99
C SER A 117 -12.27 -6.90 -33.24
N PHE A 118 -11.48 -5.86 -33.54
CA PHE A 118 -11.65 -5.05 -34.74
C PHE A 118 -11.48 -5.88 -36.01
N ILE A 119 -10.35 -6.60 -36.16
CA ILE A 119 -10.09 -7.46 -37.33
C ILE A 119 -11.20 -8.51 -37.50
N SER A 120 -11.67 -9.12 -36.42
CA SER A 120 -12.78 -10.09 -36.49
C SER A 120 -14.09 -9.43 -36.92
N SER A 121 -14.39 -8.20 -36.48
CA SER A 121 -15.59 -7.48 -36.91
C SER A 121 -15.51 -7.08 -38.40
N TRP A 122 -14.37 -6.58 -38.86
CA TRP A 122 -14.15 -6.25 -40.27
C TRP A 122 -14.24 -7.48 -41.17
N LEU A 123 -13.64 -8.62 -40.79
CA LEU A 123 -13.74 -9.85 -41.58
C LEU A 123 -15.16 -10.43 -41.59
N LEU A 124 -15.91 -10.31 -40.49
CA LEU A 124 -17.31 -10.74 -40.41
C LEU A 124 -18.20 -9.91 -41.34
N PHE A 125 -18.14 -8.58 -41.26
CA PHE A 125 -18.93 -7.72 -42.13
C PHE A 125 -18.46 -7.79 -43.60
N ALA A 126 -17.16 -7.92 -43.88
CA ALA A 126 -16.65 -8.17 -45.23
C ALA A 126 -17.22 -9.45 -45.86
N LEU A 127 -17.37 -10.51 -45.06
CA LEU A 127 -18.00 -11.75 -45.50
C LEU A 127 -19.49 -11.56 -45.78
N VAL A 128 -20.23 -10.83 -44.94
CA VAL A 128 -21.64 -10.50 -45.18
C VAL A 128 -21.80 -9.65 -46.45
N TRP A 129 -20.96 -8.62 -46.64
CA TRP A 129 -20.94 -7.80 -47.85
C TRP A 129 -20.61 -8.60 -49.12
N TRP A 130 -19.66 -9.53 -49.03
CA TRP A 130 -19.35 -10.44 -50.12
C TRP A 130 -20.50 -11.41 -50.43
N ILE A 131 -21.21 -11.92 -49.42
CA ILE A 131 -22.41 -12.75 -49.61
C ILE A 131 -23.53 -11.96 -50.30
N ILE A 132 -23.79 -10.70 -49.90
CA ILE A 132 -24.79 -9.85 -50.57
C ILE A 132 -24.42 -9.63 -52.03
N ALA A 133 -23.18 -9.19 -52.32
CA ALA A 133 -22.71 -8.96 -53.68
C ALA A 133 -22.71 -10.25 -54.54
N TYR A 134 -22.46 -11.41 -53.94
CA TYR A 134 -22.55 -12.70 -54.61
C TYR A 134 -24.01 -13.11 -54.91
N MET A 135 -24.92 -12.96 -53.95
CA MET A 135 -26.32 -13.36 -54.08
C MET A 135 -27.13 -12.42 -55.00
N HIS A 136 -26.81 -11.12 -55.01
CA HIS A 136 -27.38 -10.17 -55.96
C HIS A 136 -26.82 -10.35 -57.39
N GLY A 137 -25.60 -10.91 -57.52
CA GLY A 137 -24.93 -11.13 -58.79
C GLY A 137 -24.01 -9.98 -59.25
N ASP A 138 -23.64 -9.06 -58.36
CA ASP A 138 -22.73 -7.94 -58.65
C ASP A 138 -21.32 -8.41 -59.02
N LEU A 139 -20.93 -9.60 -58.58
CA LEU A 139 -19.64 -10.23 -58.87
C LEU A 139 -19.60 -10.99 -60.22
N LEU A 140 -20.67 -10.93 -61.02
CA LEU A 140 -20.69 -11.51 -62.37
C LEU A 140 -19.85 -10.64 -63.34
N PRO A 141 -19.13 -11.22 -64.32
CA PRO A 141 -18.21 -10.45 -65.18
C PRO A 141 -18.84 -9.27 -65.93
N HIS A 142 -20.13 -9.37 -66.28
CA HIS A 142 -20.92 -8.34 -66.97
C HIS A 142 -21.54 -7.29 -66.02
N HIS A 143 -21.44 -7.51 -64.69
CA HIS A 143 -21.88 -6.59 -63.64
C HIS A 143 -20.71 -5.95 -62.88
N LEU A 144 -19.46 -6.28 -63.23
CA LEU A 144 -18.27 -5.60 -62.70
C LEU A 144 -18.26 -4.11 -63.08
N PRO A 145 -17.66 -3.22 -62.25
CA PRO A 145 -17.72 -1.76 -62.44
C PRO A 145 -17.40 -1.26 -63.85
N ASP A 146 -16.40 -1.85 -64.52
CA ASP A 146 -15.98 -1.47 -65.87
C ASP A 146 -17.03 -1.78 -66.97
N GLN A 147 -18.02 -2.64 -66.67
CA GLN A 147 -19.06 -3.08 -67.61
C GLN A 147 -20.48 -2.64 -67.21
N GLN A 148 -20.68 -2.11 -65.99
CA GLN A 148 -22.00 -1.65 -65.49
C GLN A 148 -22.67 -0.63 -66.41
N ALA A 149 -21.90 0.27 -67.03
CA ALA A 149 -22.41 1.25 -67.99
C ALA A 149 -22.92 0.64 -69.31
N ALA A 150 -22.47 -0.57 -69.66
CA ALA A 150 -22.90 -1.31 -70.86
C ALA A 150 -24.03 -2.31 -70.56
N SER A 151 -24.06 -2.90 -69.36
CA SER A 151 -25.13 -3.81 -68.91
C SER A 151 -26.33 -3.09 -68.27
N ASN A 152 -26.21 -1.79 -67.96
CA ASN A 152 -27.20 -1.01 -67.22
C ASN A 152 -27.53 -1.61 -65.83
N TRP A 153 -26.56 -2.29 -65.23
CA TRP A 153 -26.71 -2.93 -63.92
C TRP A 153 -26.38 -1.96 -62.78
N THR A 154 -27.28 -1.87 -61.79
CA THR A 154 -27.08 -1.07 -60.58
C THR A 154 -26.79 -1.99 -59.40
N PRO A 155 -25.53 -2.09 -58.93
CA PRO A 155 -25.14 -3.02 -57.87
C PRO A 155 -25.62 -2.55 -56.48
N CYS A 156 -25.56 -3.44 -55.48
CA CYS A 156 -25.85 -3.07 -54.09
C CYS A 156 -24.81 -2.09 -53.51
N VAL A 157 -23.55 -2.21 -53.92
CA VAL A 157 -22.43 -1.34 -53.52
C VAL A 157 -21.56 -1.04 -54.73
N MET A 158 -21.28 0.25 -54.97
CA MET A 158 -20.45 0.68 -56.09
C MET A 158 -18.96 0.31 -55.88
N SER A 159 -18.24 0.09 -56.99
CA SER A 159 -16.78 -0.14 -57.00
C SER A 159 -16.27 -1.37 -56.22
N ILE A 160 -17.08 -2.44 -56.22
CA ILE A 160 -16.71 -3.77 -55.71
C ILE A 160 -16.22 -4.65 -56.87
N PHE A 161 -15.04 -5.26 -56.71
CA PHE A 161 -14.41 -6.13 -57.71
C PHE A 161 -14.11 -7.54 -57.16
N SER A 162 -13.89 -7.66 -55.85
CA SER A 162 -13.48 -8.90 -55.18
C SER A 162 -13.76 -8.84 -53.67
N PHE A 163 -13.51 -9.94 -52.95
CA PHE A 163 -13.55 -9.97 -51.48
C PHE A 163 -12.68 -8.88 -50.84
N THR A 164 -11.52 -8.55 -51.43
CA THR A 164 -10.66 -7.45 -50.95
C THR A 164 -11.37 -6.09 -51.03
N SER A 165 -12.21 -5.87 -52.05
CA SER A 165 -13.04 -4.66 -52.14
C SER A 165 -14.12 -4.64 -51.05
N CYS A 166 -14.76 -5.79 -50.77
CA CYS A 166 -15.72 -5.93 -49.67
C CYS A 166 -15.07 -5.71 -48.30
N PHE A 167 -13.82 -6.16 -48.11
CA PHE A 167 -13.05 -5.92 -46.89
C PHE A 167 -12.69 -4.44 -46.70
N LEU A 168 -12.19 -3.78 -47.76
CA LEU A 168 -11.92 -2.34 -47.72
C LEU A 168 -13.20 -1.56 -47.40
N PHE A 169 -14.30 -1.83 -48.11
CA PHE A 169 -15.60 -1.23 -47.81
C PHE A 169 -16.03 -1.49 -46.35
N SER A 170 -15.86 -2.71 -45.85
CA SER A 170 -16.19 -3.04 -44.46
C SER A 170 -15.36 -2.27 -43.41
N VAL A 171 -14.12 -1.88 -43.73
CA VAL A 171 -13.32 -1.00 -42.89
C VAL A 171 -13.77 0.46 -43.06
N GLU A 172 -13.96 0.91 -44.30
CA GLU A 172 -14.42 2.27 -44.66
C GLU A 172 -15.74 2.63 -43.97
N THR A 173 -16.73 1.74 -43.97
CA THR A 173 -18.02 1.91 -43.28
C THR A 173 -17.87 1.87 -41.77
N GLN A 174 -17.24 0.84 -41.19
CA GLN A 174 -17.23 0.65 -39.73
C GLN A 174 -16.35 1.67 -38.99
N HIS A 175 -15.33 2.23 -39.63
CA HIS A 175 -14.52 3.33 -39.08
C HIS A 175 -14.97 4.71 -39.59
N THR A 176 -16.08 4.80 -40.31
CA THR A 176 -16.63 6.06 -40.87
C THR A 176 -15.62 6.86 -41.69
N ILE A 177 -14.69 6.17 -42.37
CA ILE A 177 -13.64 6.78 -43.20
C ILE A 177 -14.25 7.29 -44.52
N GLY A 178 -15.15 6.48 -45.10
CA GLY A 178 -16.02 6.88 -46.22
C GLY A 178 -15.31 7.56 -47.39
N TYR A 179 -14.34 6.90 -48.05
CA TYR A 179 -13.62 7.48 -49.20
C TYR A 179 -14.50 7.81 -50.43
N GLY A 180 -15.82 7.55 -50.38
CA GLY A 180 -16.81 7.88 -51.42
C GLY A 180 -16.77 6.99 -52.66
N SER A 181 -15.59 6.49 -53.05
CA SER A 181 -15.40 5.59 -54.20
C SER A 181 -16.22 4.30 -54.09
N ARG A 182 -16.48 3.82 -52.87
CA ARG A 182 -17.40 2.73 -52.54
C ARG A 182 -18.53 3.28 -51.68
N HIS A 183 -19.76 3.06 -52.11
CA HIS A 183 -20.96 3.49 -51.39
C HIS A 183 -22.13 2.55 -51.72
N THR A 184 -23.01 2.35 -50.74
CA THR A 184 -24.25 1.58 -50.87
C THR A 184 -25.22 2.29 -51.79
N THR A 185 -25.97 1.55 -52.61
CA THR A 185 -27.06 2.10 -53.42
C THR A 185 -28.42 1.83 -52.75
N GLU A 186 -29.45 2.52 -53.22
CA GLU A 186 -30.85 2.35 -52.79
C GLU A 186 -31.51 1.03 -53.25
N LYS A 187 -30.80 0.21 -54.03
CA LYS A 187 -31.37 -0.98 -54.71
C LYS A 187 -31.63 -2.16 -53.79
N CYS A 188 -30.76 -2.35 -52.79
CA CYS A 188 -30.71 -3.54 -51.96
C CYS A 188 -31.03 -3.19 -50.50
N PRO A 189 -32.29 -3.37 -50.02
CA PRO A 189 -32.67 -2.97 -48.67
C PRO A 189 -31.90 -3.72 -47.57
N GLU A 190 -31.47 -4.95 -47.83
CA GLU A 190 -30.62 -5.75 -46.95
C GLU A 190 -29.20 -5.17 -46.80
N ALA A 191 -28.67 -4.51 -47.84
CA ALA A 191 -27.40 -3.78 -47.76
C ALA A 191 -27.52 -2.58 -46.81
N ILE A 192 -28.62 -1.82 -46.91
CA ILE A 192 -28.91 -0.69 -46.02
C ILE A 192 -29.05 -1.18 -44.57
N PHE A 193 -29.76 -2.29 -44.34
CA PHE A 193 -29.93 -2.90 -43.02
C PHE A 193 -28.60 -3.36 -42.40
N VAL A 194 -27.74 -4.03 -43.18
CA VAL A 194 -26.39 -4.45 -42.73
C VAL A 194 -25.51 -3.23 -42.42
N MET A 195 -25.55 -2.18 -43.24
CA MET A 195 -24.83 -0.92 -43.00
C MET A 195 -25.26 -0.25 -41.68
N CYS A 196 -26.55 -0.28 -41.34
CA CYS A 196 -27.05 0.21 -40.04
C CYS A 196 -26.52 -0.64 -38.86
N ILE A 197 -26.62 -1.97 -38.94
CA ILE A 197 -26.11 -2.88 -37.89
C ILE A 197 -24.59 -2.74 -37.72
N GLN A 198 -23.85 -2.61 -38.82
CA GLN A 198 -22.40 -2.43 -38.81
C GLN A 198 -21.99 -1.12 -38.14
N SER A 199 -22.67 -0.02 -38.45
CA SER A 199 -22.45 1.28 -37.80
C SER A 199 -22.67 1.20 -36.29
N ILE A 200 -23.79 0.62 -35.85
CA ILE A 200 -24.10 0.43 -34.41
C ILE A 200 -23.04 -0.46 -33.75
N THR A 201 -22.64 -1.56 -34.40
CA THR A 201 -21.63 -2.49 -33.87
C THR A 201 -20.25 -1.83 -33.75
N GLY A 202 -19.85 -1.02 -34.73
CA GLY A 202 -18.60 -0.26 -34.72
C GLY A 202 -18.53 0.70 -33.53
N VAL A 203 -19.55 1.53 -33.34
CA VAL A 203 -19.65 2.47 -32.22
C VAL A 203 -19.62 1.74 -30.86
N MET A 204 -20.32 0.62 -30.73
CA MET A 204 -20.31 -0.19 -29.50
C MET A 204 -18.92 -0.74 -29.18
N ILE A 205 -18.19 -1.31 -30.16
CA ILE A 205 -16.82 -1.81 -29.96
C ILE A 205 -15.88 -0.66 -29.57
N GLN A 206 -15.99 0.49 -30.23
CA GLN A 206 -15.19 1.68 -29.94
C GLN A 206 -15.46 2.22 -28.52
N ALA A 207 -16.72 2.27 -28.09
CA ALA A 207 -17.10 2.68 -26.73
C ALA A 207 -16.51 1.75 -25.66
N PHE A 208 -16.58 0.43 -25.86
CA PHE A 208 -15.93 -0.54 -24.96
C PHE A 208 -14.41 -0.37 -24.92
N MET A 209 -13.75 -0.12 -26.06
CA MET A 209 -12.32 0.17 -26.09
C MET A 209 -11.98 1.41 -25.27
N VAL A 210 -12.66 2.54 -25.51
CA VAL A 210 -12.40 3.79 -24.80
C VAL A 210 -12.64 3.63 -23.30
N GLY A 211 -13.75 3.02 -22.89
CA GLY A 211 -14.06 2.80 -21.46
C GLY A 211 -13.03 1.92 -20.74
N ILE A 212 -12.59 0.82 -21.36
CA ILE A 212 -11.58 -0.08 -20.77
C ILE A 212 -10.19 0.56 -20.78
N VAL A 213 -9.80 1.29 -21.84
CA VAL A 213 -8.53 2.02 -21.91
C VAL A 213 -8.49 3.14 -20.87
N PHE A 214 -9.56 3.91 -20.71
CA PHE A 214 -9.69 4.93 -19.67
C PHE A 214 -9.57 4.32 -18.26
N ALA A 215 -10.39 3.32 -17.94
CA ALA A 215 -10.32 2.62 -16.65
C ALA A 215 -8.92 2.05 -16.34
N LYS A 216 -8.19 1.62 -17.38
CA LYS A 216 -6.83 1.08 -17.29
C LYS A 216 -5.74 2.15 -17.13
N LEU A 217 -5.92 3.33 -17.74
CA LEU A 217 -5.03 4.49 -17.56
C LEU A 217 -5.19 5.09 -16.16
N SER A 218 -6.42 5.17 -15.66
CA SER A 218 -6.74 5.73 -14.35
C SER A 218 -6.12 4.92 -13.19
N ARG A 219 -6.00 3.59 -13.32
CA ARG A 219 -5.54 2.73 -12.21
C ARG A 219 -4.16 3.14 -11.66
N PRO A 220 -4.03 3.41 -10.35
CA PRO A 220 -2.84 4.04 -9.75
C PRO A 220 -1.62 3.11 -9.58
N LYS A 221 -1.48 2.04 -10.38
CA LYS A 221 -0.50 0.95 -10.18
C LYS A 221 0.98 1.41 -10.16
N LYS A 222 1.31 2.58 -10.72
CA LYS A 222 2.64 3.19 -10.63
C LYS A 222 2.85 4.05 -9.37
N ARG A 223 1.78 4.58 -8.74
CA ARG A 223 1.88 5.44 -7.56
C ARG A 223 2.42 4.70 -6.34
N THR A 224 2.13 3.40 -6.24
CA THR A 224 2.73 2.51 -5.23
C THR A 224 4.27 2.46 -5.32
N GLN A 225 4.88 2.82 -6.45
CA GLN A 225 6.33 2.84 -6.64
C GLN A 225 7.00 4.17 -6.24
N THR A 226 6.23 5.25 -6.04
CA THR A 226 6.74 6.53 -5.50
C THR A 226 6.62 6.61 -3.98
N LEU A 227 5.86 5.70 -3.37
CA LEU A 227 5.75 5.53 -1.92
C LEU A 227 6.91 4.64 -1.43
N MET A 228 7.73 5.18 -0.55
CA MET A 228 8.92 4.51 -0.01
C MET A 228 8.72 4.11 1.45
N PHE A 229 9.25 2.94 1.79
CA PHE A 229 9.46 2.48 3.16
C PHE A 229 10.97 2.45 3.45
N SER A 230 11.39 2.72 4.68
CA SER A 230 12.80 2.56 5.07
C SER A 230 13.28 1.13 4.81
N ARG A 231 14.50 0.95 4.30
CA ARG A 231 15.09 -0.39 4.01
C ARG A 231 15.09 -1.28 5.24
N ASN A 232 15.42 -0.68 6.38
CA ASN A 232 15.45 -1.28 7.71
C ASN A 232 14.36 -0.68 8.59
N ALA A 233 13.98 -1.41 9.63
CA ALA A 233 13.25 -0.87 10.78
C ALA A 233 14.21 -0.78 11.97
N CYS A 234 13.90 0.07 12.94
CA CYS A 234 14.70 0.28 14.14
C CYS A 234 13.95 -0.19 15.39
N LEU A 235 14.72 -0.54 16.43
CA LEU A 235 14.24 -0.75 17.80
C LEU A 235 15.10 0.11 18.72
N CYS A 236 14.49 1.03 19.46
CA CYS A 236 15.17 1.86 20.44
C CYS A 236 14.29 2.14 21.65
N LEU A 237 14.92 2.57 22.74
CA LEU A 237 14.22 3.24 23.82
C LEU A 237 13.80 4.64 23.34
N ARG A 238 12.56 5.02 23.61
CA ARG A 238 12.02 6.35 23.32
C ARG A 238 11.03 6.73 24.41
N ASP A 239 11.25 7.89 25.02
CA ASP A 239 10.32 8.50 25.98
C ASP A 239 9.94 7.55 27.15
N GLY A 240 10.89 6.67 27.54
CA GLY A 240 10.75 5.64 28.57
C GLY A 240 10.32 4.25 28.06
N GLU A 241 9.77 4.15 26.85
CA GLU A 241 9.18 2.94 26.29
C GLU A 241 10.05 2.31 25.19
N MET A 242 10.04 0.98 25.07
CA MET A 242 10.66 0.30 23.92
C MET A 242 9.77 0.47 22.69
N CYS A 243 10.33 1.02 21.61
CA CYS A 243 9.59 1.36 20.40
C CYS A 243 10.23 0.72 19.16
N MET A 244 9.39 0.13 18.31
CA MET A 244 9.76 -0.21 16.93
C MET A 244 9.44 0.97 16.02
N LEU A 245 10.36 1.31 15.11
CA LEU A 245 10.22 2.45 14.20
C LEU A 245 10.46 2.04 12.75
N PHE A 246 9.69 2.60 11.81
CA PHE A 246 9.96 2.53 10.38
C PHE A 246 9.57 3.85 9.70
N ARG A 247 10.27 4.27 8.64
CA ARG A 247 9.90 5.48 7.90
C ARG A 247 8.99 5.15 6.72
N VAL A 248 8.06 6.06 6.44
CA VAL A 248 7.30 6.16 5.19
C VAL A 248 7.57 7.51 4.53
N GLY A 249 7.56 7.61 3.20
CA GLY A 249 7.73 8.88 2.48
C GLY A 249 7.21 8.82 1.04
N ASP A 250 6.84 9.96 0.46
CA ASP A 250 6.42 10.06 -0.95
C ASP A 250 7.43 10.90 -1.75
N MET A 251 7.95 10.34 -2.84
CA MET A 251 8.88 11.02 -3.75
C MET A 251 8.22 12.15 -4.58
N ARG A 252 6.90 12.35 -4.47
CA ARG A 252 6.12 13.24 -5.36
C ARG A 252 5.47 14.38 -4.55
N LYS A 253 5.34 15.57 -5.17
CA LYS A 253 4.69 16.75 -4.56
C LYS A 253 3.18 16.65 -4.37
N SER A 254 2.49 15.83 -5.17
CA SER A 254 1.04 15.58 -5.03
C SER A 254 0.76 14.76 -3.77
N HIS A 255 -0.24 15.11 -2.97
CA HIS A 255 -0.46 14.49 -1.68
C HIS A 255 -1.15 13.11 -1.74
N ILE A 256 -1.09 12.39 -0.62
CA ILE A 256 -1.98 11.27 -0.30
C ILE A 256 -2.92 11.74 0.80
N ILE A 257 -4.21 11.79 0.49
CA ILE A 257 -5.30 12.21 1.37
C ILE A 257 -5.74 10.99 2.19
N GLU A 258 -6.21 11.16 3.43
CA GLU A 258 -6.63 10.05 4.32
C GLU A 258 -5.55 8.95 4.46
N ALA A 259 -4.28 9.37 4.45
CA ALA A 259 -3.14 8.47 4.60
C ALA A 259 -3.14 7.83 5.99
N HIS A 260 -3.18 6.51 6.06
CA HIS A 260 -3.15 5.76 7.32
C HIS A 260 -2.26 4.52 7.21
N VAL A 261 -1.67 4.13 8.34
CA VAL A 261 -0.66 3.07 8.40
C VAL A 261 -1.14 1.90 9.25
N ARG A 262 -0.82 0.68 8.81
CA ARG A 262 -1.08 -0.55 9.55
C ARG A 262 0.16 -1.44 9.57
N ALA A 263 0.35 -2.18 10.65
CA ALA A 263 1.46 -3.12 10.81
C ALA A 263 0.96 -4.47 11.34
N GLN A 264 1.54 -5.56 10.84
CA GLN A 264 1.12 -6.93 11.19
C GLN A 264 2.35 -7.84 11.35
N LEU A 265 2.41 -8.56 12.46
CA LEU A 265 3.42 -9.58 12.74
C LEU A 265 2.92 -10.96 12.26
N ILE A 266 3.56 -11.52 11.23
CA ILE A 266 3.34 -12.90 10.79
C ILE A 266 4.29 -13.82 11.56
N ARG A 267 3.74 -14.71 12.39
CA ARG A 267 4.47 -15.66 13.25
C ARG A 267 3.76 -17.02 13.28
N LYS A 268 4.51 -18.10 13.53
CA LYS A 268 3.91 -19.39 13.88
C LYS A 268 3.29 -19.29 15.28
N ARG A 269 1.97 -19.49 15.39
CA ARG A 269 1.26 -19.68 16.67
C ARG A 269 0.98 -21.17 16.90
N VAL A 270 0.89 -21.57 18.15
CA VAL A 270 0.24 -22.82 18.57
C VAL A 270 -0.89 -22.43 19.54
N THR A 271 -2.06 -23.05 19.43
CA THR A 271 -3.19 -22.78 20.32
C THR A 271 -3.14 -23.65 21.58
N LEU A 272 -4.00 -23.39 22.56
CA LEU A 272 -4.04 -24.17 23.82
C LEU A 272 -4.51 -25.62 23.58
N GLU A 273 -5.32 -25.80 22.54
CA GLU A 273 -5.83 -27.07 22.03
C GLU A 273 -4.80 -27.82 21.16
N GLY A 274 -3.63 -27.22 20.92
CA GLY A 274 -2.54 -27.77 20.13
C GLY A 274 -2.61 -27.52 18.62
N GLU A 275 -3.56 -26.71 18.11
CA GLU A 275 -3.59 -26.38 16.69
C GLU A 275 -2.36 -25.56 16.29
N VAL A 276 -1.71 -25.94 15.20
CA VAL A 276 -0.50 -25.29 14.70
C VAL A 276 -0.85 -24.34 13.54
N LEU A 277 -0.84 -23.03 13.81
CA LEU A 277 -1.16 -21.97 12.86
C LEU A 277 0.15 -21.40 12.28
N PRO A 278 0.57 -21.78 11.05
CA PRO A 278 1.94 -21.52 10.57
C PRO A 278 2.20 -20.05 10.18
N PHE A 279 1.16 -19.31 9.81
CA PHE A 279 1.21 -17.92 9.36
C PHE A 279 0.14 -17.09 10.09
N PHE A 280 0.09 -17.20 11.42
CA PHE A 280 -0.84 -16.40 12.22
C PHE A 280 -0.43 -14.93 12.14
N GLN A 281 -1.42 -14.05 12.01
CA GLN A 281 -1.24 -12.60 11.91
C GLN A 281 -1.67 -11.99 13.24
N TYR A 282 -0.73 -11.33 13.91
CA TYR A 282 -1.02 -10.42 15.02
C TYR A 282 -1.00 -8.99 14.47
N GLU A 283 -1.95 -8.14 14.87
CA GLU A 283 -1.87 -6.71 14.61
C GLU A 283 -0.77 -6.09 15.49
N LEU A 284 -0.07 -5.09 14.98
CA LEU A 284 0.88 -4.27 15.75
C LEU A 284 0.30 -2.86 15.81
N ASP A 285 -0.14 -2.45 16.99
CA ASP A 285 -0.75 -1.13 17.16
C ASP A 285 0.24 0.00 16.86
N VAL A 286 -0.19 0.94 16.03
CA VAL A 286 0.53 2.17 15.66
C VAL A 286 -0.27 3.41 16.08
N GLY A 287 -1.07 3.28 17.15
CA GLY A 287 -1.94 4.30 17.72
C GLY A 287 -3.34 4.33 17.10
N TYR A 288 -3.93 3.19 16.72
CA TYR A 288 -5.25 3.13 16.08
C TYR A 288 -6.38 3.64 16.99
N ASP A 289 -6.39 3.25 18.27
CA ASP A 289 -7.45 3.63 19.22
C ASP A 289 -7.44 5.14 19.56
N ILE A 290 -6.26 5.77 19.46
CA ILE A 290 -6.06 7.23 19.60
C ILE A 290 -6.25 7.91 18.23
N GLY A 291 -6.10 7.15 17.15
CA GLY A 291 -6.18 7.58 15.76
C GLY A 291 -4.94 8.33 15.26
N GLU A 292 -3.76 8.03 15.82
CA GLU A 292 -2.43 8.45 15.36
C GLU A 292 -1.97 7.67 14.12
N ASP A 293 -2.62 6.55 13.81
CA ASP A 293 -2.42 5.75 12.59
C ASP A 293 -2.65 6.57 11.31
N ARG A 294 -3.55 7.57 11.39
CA ARG A 294 -3.89 8.55 10.34
C ARG A 294 -2.86 9.68 10.33
N ILE A 295 -1.99 9.67 9.33
CA ILE A 295 -0.83 10.57 9.24
C ILE A 295 -1.07 11.74 8.26
N PHE A 296 -0.69 12.95 8.67
CA PHE A 296 -0.69 14.12 7.78
C PHE A 296 0.56 14.12 6.88
N PHE A 297 0.45 13.41 5.75
CA PHE A 297 1.61 12.95 4.97
C PHE A 297 2.12 13.97 3.94
N ILE A 298 2.71 15.08 4.43
CA ILE A 298 3.44 16.06 3.60
C ILE A 298 4.90 15.63 3.38
N TRP A 299 5.60 15.24 4.45
CA TRP A 299 7.01 14.86 4.42
C TRP A 299 7.21 13.45 5.01
N PRO A 300 8.39 12.83 4.85
CA PRO A 300 8.66 11.50 5.40
C PRO A 300 8.44 11.40 6.92
N MET A 301 7.47 10.59 7.33
CA MET A 301 7.12 10.35 8.72
C MET A 301 7.82 9.09 9.25
N THR A 302 8.17 9.10 10.54
CA THR A 302 8.61 7.90 11.26
C THR A 302 7.43 7.35 12.04
N ILE A 303 6.92 6.20 11.63
CA ILE A 303 5.84 5.48 12.31
C ILE A 303 6.42 4.74 13.50
N ILE A 304 5.64 4.67 14.59
CA ILE A 304 6.05 4.12 15.88
C ILE A 304 5.06 3.02 16.24
N HIS A 305 5.57 1.85 16.63
CA HIS A 305 4.82 0.83 17.37
C HIS A 305 5.41 0.75 18.77
N LYS A 306 4.59 1.04 19.80
CA LYS A 306 4.97 0.94 21.21
C LYS A 306 4.91 -0.52 21.66
N ILE A 307 5.99 -1.03 22.23
CA ILE A 307 6.08 -2.41 22.71
C ILE A 307 5.63 -2.46 24.17
N ASN A 308 4.30 -2.35 24.36
CA ASN A 308 3.62 -2.52 25.63
C ASN A 308 3.28 -4.01 25.91
N GLU A 309 2.64 -4.30 27.04
CA GLU A 309 2.28 -5.67 27.45
C GLU A 309 1.38 -6.43 26.47
N ASN A 310 0.58 -5.68 25.69
CA ASN A 310 -0.31 -6.22 24.66
C ASN A 310 0.42 -6.52 23.34
N SER A 311 1.66 -6.02 23.16
CA SER A 311 2.43 -6.24 21.94
C SER A 311 2.93 -7.68 21.86
N PRO A 312 2.78 -8.37 20.71
CA PRO A 312 3.37 -9.69 20.49
C PRO A 312 4.91 -9.65 20.35
N LEU A 313 5.54 -8.48 20.57
CA LEU A 313 6.99 -8.27 20.65
C LEU A 313 7.48 -8.00 22.08
N PHE A 314 6.60 -7.98 23.10
CA PHE A 314 6.94 -7.64 24.49
C PHE A 314 8.08 -8.49 25.09
N ASP A 315 8.12 -9.76 24.70
CA ASP A 315 9.07 -10.77 25.19
C ASP A 315 10.38 -10.83 24.37
N LEU A 316 10.53 -9.97 23.36
CA LEU A 316 11.63 -10.06 22.40
C LEU A 316 12.89 -9.33 22.90
N SER A 317 13.95 -10.07 23.23
CA SER A 317 15.29 -9.50 23.50
C SER A 317 16.08 -9.22 22.21
N ALA A 318 17.16 -8.43 22.31
CA ALA A 318 18.10 -8.21 21.21
C ALA A 318 18.74 -9.51 20.70
N HIS A 319 18.98 -10.46 21.61
CA HIS A 319 19.56 -11.76 21.33
C HIS A 319 18.56 -12.69 20.61
N ASP A 320 17.29 -12.67 21.02
CA ASP A 320 16.24 -13.50 20.42
C ASP A 320 15.85 -13.01 19.02
N LEU A 321 15.92 -11.70 18.75
CA LEU A 321 15.75 -11.13 17.41
C LEU A 321 16.65 -11.82 16.34
N LEU A 322 17.83 -12.32 16.71
CA LEU A 322 18.71 -13.07 15.79
C LEU A 322 18.18 -14.50 15.52
N ARG A 323 17.59 -15.14 16.54
CA ARG A 323 17.18 -16.56 16.54
C ARG A 323 15.75 -16.77 16.02
N GLU A 324 14.84 -15.87 16.39
CA GLU A 324 13.40 -15.88 16.12
C GLU A 324 13.05 -15.94 14.63
N LYS A 325 11.81 -16.36 14.32
CA LYS A 325 11.30 -16.51 12.95
C LYS A 325 9.90 -15.91 12.83
N PHE A 326 9.86 -14.64 12.48
CA PHE A 326 8.66 -13.89 12.11
C PHE A 326 8.93 -13.01 10.88
N GLU A 327 7.91 -12.34 10.39
CA GLU A 327 7.99 -11.28 9.38
C GLU A 327 6.99 -10.18 9.73
N ILE A 328 7.43 -8.93 9.83
CA ILE A 328 6.53 -7.79 10.09
C ILE A 328 6.17 -7.16 8.75
N VAL A 329 4.91 -7.27 8.34
CA VAL A 329 4.37 -6.59 7.16
C VAL A 329 3.89 -5.21 7.57
N VAL A 330 4.26 -4.19 6.80
CA VAL A 330 3.78 -2.81 6.96
C VAL A 330 2.99 -2.39 5.73
N ILE A 331 1.92 -1.64 5.95
CA ILE A 331 0.94 -1.24 4.95
C ILE A 331 0.69 0.26 5.11
N LEU A 332 0.71 1.00 4.01
CA LEU A 332 0.30 2.40 3.92
C LEU A 332 -0.86 2.48 2.93
N GLU A 333 -2.00 2.95 3.41
CA GLU A 333 -3.24 3.15 2.64
C GLU A 333 -3.59 4.63 2.58
N GLY A 334 -4.36 5.04 1.57
CA GLY A 334 -4.81 6.42 1.41
C GLY A 334 -5.27 6.72 -0.02
N VAL A 335 -5.87 7.90 -0.22
CA VAL A 335 -6.49 8.36 -1.47
C VAL A 335 -5.53 9.26 -2.25
N ILE A 336 -5.43 9.05 -3.56
CA ILE A 336 -4.58 9.87 -4.43
C ILE A 336 -5.35 11.11 -4.88
N GLU A 337 -4.95 12.26 -4.35
CA GLU A 337 -5.42 13.62 -4.65
C GLU A 337 -5.89 13.81 -6.10
N SER A 338 -5.03 13.57 -7.08
CA SER A 338 -5.32 13.84 -8.51
C SER A 338 -6.27 12.83 -9.18
N THR A 339 -6.87 11.89 -8.44
CA THR A 339 -7.71 10.80 -9.02
C THR A 339 -8.86 10.30 -8.15
N GLY A 340 -8.88 10.61 -6.85
CA GLY A 340 -9.90 10.11 -5.91
C GLY A 340 -9.85 8.60 -5.62
N MET A 341 -8.88 7.85 -6.16
CA MET A 341 -8.75 6.42 -5.91
C MET A 341 -7.83 6.11 -4.71
N THR A 342 -8.25 5.14 -3.91
CA THR A 342 -7.42 4.50 -2.88
C THR A 342 -6.23 3.75 -3.48
N THR A 343 -5.07 3.86 -2.85
CA THR A 343 -3.86 3.05 -3.11
C THR A 343 -3.40 2.37 -1.83
N GLN A 344 -2.85 1.16 -1.96
CA GLN A 344 -2.23 0.42 -0.85
C GLN A 344 -0.78 0.08 -1.23
N ALA A 345 0.17 0.70 -0.53
CA ALA A 345 1.59 0.34 -0.55
C ALA A 345 1.91 -0.63 0.60
N ARG A 346 2.86 -1.54 0.35
CA ARG A 346 3.24 -2.59 1.31
C ARG A 346 4.75 -2.78 1.31
N SER A 347 5.30 -3.19 2.44
CA SER A 347 6.66 -3.70 2.57
C SER A 347 6.71 -4.73 3.71
N SER A 348 7.86 -5.34 3.98
CA SER A 348 8.03 -6.13 5.20
C SER A 348 9.45 -6.05 5.77
N TYR A 349 9.58 -6.41 7.03
CA TYR A 349 10.82 -6.49 7.80
C TYR A 349 11.00 -7.91 8.33
N LEU A 350 12.07 -8.56 7.89
CA LEU A 350 12.59 -9.78 8.52
C LEU A 350 13.44 -9.43 9.74
N PRO A 351 13.63 -10.31 10.73
CA PRO A 351 14.35 -9.99 11.97
C PRO A 351 15.78 -9.45 11.76
N ASN A 352 16.49 -9.93 10.74
CA ASN A 352 17.82 -9.43 10.35
C ASN A 352 17.81 -8.03 9.69
N GLU A 353 16.64 -7.57 9.23
CA GLU A 353 16.40 -6.25 8.66
C GLU A 353 15.98 -5.22 9.73
N ILE A 354 15.75 -5.66 10.98
CA ILE A 354 15.49 -4.81 12.13
C ILE A 354 16.82 -4.44 12.82
N LEU A 355 16.89 -3.24 13.40
CA LEU A 355 18.10 -2.62 13.95
C LEU A 355 17.89 -2.27 15.43
N TRP A 356 18.28 -3.18 16.32
CA TRP A 356 18.33 -2.91 17.77
C TRP A 356 19.42 -1.89 18.12
N GLY A 357 19.07 -0.86 18.91
CA GLY A 357 19.99 0.18 19.36
C GLY A 357 20.24 1.29 18.33
N TYR A 358 19.30 1.53 17.41
CA TYR A 358 19.42 2.55 16.36
C TYR A 358 18.22 3.50 16.34
N ARG A 359 18.47 4.77 15.98
CA ARG A 359 17.43 5.75 15.62
C ARG A 359 17.67 6.30 14.22
N PHE A 360 16.60 6.82 13.62
CA PHE A 360 16.62 7.40 12.28
C PHE A 360 17.18 8.83 12.30
N GLU A 361 18.12 9.13 11.40
CA GLU A 361 18.64 10.49 11.21
C GLU A 361 17.54 11.48 10.76
N PRO A 362 17.49 12.71 11.34
CA PRO A 362 16.65 13.79 10.84
C PRO A 362 16.89 14.06 9.35
N LEU A 363 15.81 14.32 8.62
CA LEU A 363 15.79 14.45 7.16
C LEU A 363 15.19 15.78 6.67
N VAL A 364 14.52 16.50 7.56
CA VAL A 364 13.90 17.81 7.29
C VAL A 364 14.82 18.88 7.86
N THR A 365 15.18 19.87 7.04
CA THR A 365 15.94 21.05 7.46
C THR A 365 15.22 22.31 6.98
N PHE A 366 15.34 23.41 7.73
CA PHE A 366 14.77 24.69 7.31
C PHE A 366 15.82 25.51 6.55
N ASN A 367 15.58 25.78 5.28
CA ASN A 367 16.46 26.63 4.48
C ASN A 367 16.11 28.11 4.72
N LYS A 368 16.94 28.77 5.53
CA LYS A 368 16.79 30.20 5.88
C LYS A 368 16.90 31.16 4.69
N GLU A 369 17.51 30.76 3.58
CA GLU A 369 17.71 31.62 2.40
C GLU A 369 16.47 31.66 1.50
N LEU A 370 15.71 30.55 1.45
CA LEU A 370 14.48 30.44 0.65
C LEU A 370 13.20 30.55 1.50
N GLY A 371 13.30 30.39 2.82
CA GLY A 371 12.14 30.32 3.72
C GLY A 371 11.38 28.98 3.66
N GLU A 372 11.93 27.98 2.99
CA GLU A 372 11.29 26.67 2.75
C GLU A 372 11.87 25.54 3.61
N TYR A 373 11.07 24.50 3.86
CA TYR A 373 11.54 23.24 4.45
C TYR A 373 12.10 22.32 3.36
N ALA A 374 13.41 22.07 3.41
CA ALA A 374 14.09 21.12 2.55
C ALA A 374 14.00 19.69 3.14
N VAL A 375 13.88 18.70 2.26
CA VAL A 375 13.82 17.27 2.61
C VAL A 375 14.93 16.53 1.88
N ASP A 376 15.95 16.06 2.60
CA ASP A 376 17.00 15.24 2.01
C ASP A 376 16.64 13.75 2.05
N TYR A 377 16.29 13.23 0.86
CA TYR A 377 16.00 11.82 0.66
C TYR A 377 17.25 10.91 0.66
N SER A 378 18.47 11.46 0.64
CA SER A 378 19.70 10.68 0.87
C SER A 378 19.71 10.08 2.28
N LEU A 379 19.32 10.89 3.28
CA LEU A 379 19.27 10.53 4.71
C LEU A 379 18.06 9.65 5.07
N PHE A 380 17.12 9.39 4.14
CA PHE A 380 15.89 8.63 4.39
C PHE A 380 16.14 7.21 4.92
N ASN A 381 17.27 6.59 4.57
CA ASN A 381 17.65 5.26 5.05
C ASN A 381 18.73 5.28 6.15
N ASN A 382 19.26 6.45 6.50
CA ASN A 382 20.36 6.53 7.46
C ASN A 382 19.89 6.36 8.90
N VAL A 383 20.81 5.85 9.73
CA VAL A 383 20.54 5.42 11.10
C VAL A 383 21.78 5.61 11.96
N TYR A 384 21.62 6.26 13.10
CA TYR A 384 22.66 6.45 14.10
C TYR A 384 22.43 5.53 15.30
N GLN A 385 23.49 5.17 16.02
CA GLN A 385 23.41 4.32 17.21
C GLN A 385 22.98 5.13 18.43
N VAL A 386 22.18 4.51 19.30
CA VAL A 386 21.64 5.12 20.52
C VAL A 386 21.64 4.09 21.64
N ASN A 387 22.13 4.47 22.82
CA ASN A 387 22.13 3.59 23.98
C ASN A 387 20.68 3.12 24.26
N THR A 388 20.48 1.80 24.18
CA THR A 388 19.20 1.12 24.32
C THR A 388 19.49 -0.19 25.04
N PRO A 389 18.72 -0.56 26.08
CA PRO A 389 18.90 -1.85 26.74
C PRO A 389 18.78 -3.03 25.78
N LEU A 390 19.48 -4.13 26.06
CA LEU A 390 19.48 -5.34 25.21
C LEU A 390 18.43 -6.38 25.63
N TYR A 391 17.88 -6.23 26.83
CA TYR A 391 16.81 -7.04 27.38
C TYR A 391 15.44 -6.70 26.75
N SER A 392 14.45 -7.56 26.96
CA SER A 392 13.10 -7.41 26.41
C SER A 392 12.31 -6.25 27.04
N ALA A 393 11.20 -5.84 26.40
CA ALA A 393 10.32 -4.83 26.96
C ALA A 393 9.66 -5.30 28.28
N ARG A 394 9.40 -6.60 28.43
CA ARG A 394 8.99 -7.21 29.71
C ARG A 394 10.02 -7.01 30.82
N GLU A 395 11.30 -7.17 30.52
CA GLU A 395 12.38 -7.00 31.50
C GLU A 395 12.56 -5.53 31.86
N LEU A 396 12.44 -4.61 30.90
CA LEU A 396 12.38 -3.16 31.17
C LEU A 396 11.22 -2.80 32.10
N ALA A 397 10.00 -3.28 31.81
CA ALA A 397 8.83 -3.00 32.64
C ALA A 397 8.99 -3.52 34.08
N ARG A 398 9.62 -4.68 34.26
CA ARG A 398 9.96 -5.24 35.58
C ARG A 398 10.94 -4.37 36.35
N LEU A 399 12.04 -3.94 35.72
CA LEU A 399 13.04 -3.08 36.37
C LEU A 399 12.42 -1.73 36.79
N ASN A 400 11.67 -1.08 35.90
CA ASN A 400 10.94 0.16 36.21
C ASN A 400 9.94 -0.03 37.37
N SER A 401 9.31 -1.21 37.49
CA SER A 401 8.40 -1.53 38.59
C SER A 401 9.10 -1.76 39.94
N GLN A 402 10.40 -2.09 39.94
CA GLN A 402 11.21 -2.25 41.15
C GLN A 402 11.76 -0.91 41.64
N GLU A 403 12.26 -0.07 40.73
CA GLU A 403 12.75 1.28 41.06
C GLU A 403 11.65 2.21 41.61
N SER A 404 10.37 1.94 41.31
CA SER A 404 9.23 2.72 41.81
C SER A 404 8.73 2.31 43.21
N THR A 405 9.36 1.32 43.84
CA THR A 405 9.19 0.99 45.28
C THR A 405 10.36 1.55 46.11
N PRO A 406 10.26 2.77 46.68
CA PRO A 406 11.31 3.29 47.56
C PRO A 406 11.32 2.58 48.91
N GLU A 407 12.52 2.33 49.43
CA GLU A 407 12.75 1.80 50.78
C GLU A 407 12.07 2.70 51.83
N ARG A 408 11.20 2.12 52.67
CA ARG A 408 10.43 2.89 53.66
C ARG A 408 10.26 2.23 55.03
N GLU A 409 11.15 1.31 55.38
CA GLU A 409 11.27 0.75 56.73
C GLU A 409 12.69 0.96 57.27
N GLY A 410 12.86 2.00 58.08
CA GLY A 410 14.13 2.36 58.70
C GLY A 410 14.03 3.65 59.50
N GLU A 411 14.45 3.60 60.76
CA GLU A 411 14.70 4.75 61.65
C GLU A 411 13.61 5.84 61.77
N ASN A 412 12.59 5.58 62.60
CA ASN A 412 12.14 6.63 63.53
C ASN A 412 11.46 6.09 64.80
N SER A 413 12.26 5.76 65.81
CA SER A 413 11.77 5.25 67.10
C SER A 413 12.56 5.78 68.30
N ARG A 414 12.54 7.11 68.53
CA ARG A 414 13.02 7.73 69.77
C ARG A 414 12.37 9.09 70.06
N SER A 415 11.91 9.27 71.30
CA SER A 415 11.45 10.54 71.93
C SER A 415 10.44 11.40 71.13
N SER A 416 9.24 11.64 71.66
CA SER A 416 9.05 12.28 72.97
C SER A 416 7.84 11.77 73.75
N SER A 417 7.93 11.77 75.07
CA SER A 417 6.83 11.47 75.99
C SER A 417 6.83 12.46 77.15
N ARG A 418 6.39 13.70 76.88
CA ARG A 418 6.09 14.82 77.78
C ARG A 418 5.31 15.86 76.96
N GLN A 419 4.33 16.62 77.48
CA GLN A 419 3.78 16.67 78.84
C GLN A 419 2.27 17.04 78.77
N GLN A 420 1.58 17.12 79.91
CA GLN A 420 0.10 17.08 79.99
C GLN A 420 -0.52 18.36 80.59
N GLN A 421 -1.66 18.77 80.03
CA GLN A 421 -2.80 19.49 80.68
C GLN A 421 -2.78 21.01 80.96
N ILE A 422 -4.00 21.60 80.88
CA ILE A 422 -4.48 22.92 81.37
C ILE A 422 -4.08 24.16 80.52
N GLY A 423 -4.95 25.12 80.17
CA GLY A 423 -6.41 25.21 80.38
C GLY A 423 -7.10 26.48 79.79
N GLN A 424 -8.45 26.41 79.72
CA GLN A 424 -9.54 27.41 79.49
C GLN A 424 -9.27 28.92 79.22
N LYS A 425 -10.05 29.48 78.24
CA LYS A 425 -10.87 30.75 78.21
C LYS A 425 -10.26 32.09 78.68
N GLU A 426 -10.57 33.29 78.13
CA GLU A 426 -11.40 33.76 77.00
C GLU A 426 -11.05 35.25 76.70
N GLU A 427 -11.24 35.73 75.46
CA GLU A 427 -11.47 37.15 75.02
C GLU A 427 -10.36 38.23 75.34
N GLU A 428 -10.10 39.31 74.59
CA GLU A 428 -10.62 39.89 73.32
C GLU A 428 -9.56 40.85 72.71
N GLY A 429 -9.77 41.35 71.46
CA GLY A 429 -8.94 42.37 70.77
C GLY A 429 -7.94 41.80 69.73
N ASP A 430 -8.10 41.95 68.39
CA ASP A 430 -8.15 43.15 67.51
C ASP A 430 -6.71 43.64 67.17
N ASP A 431 -6.28 43.90 65.92
CA ASP A 431 -6.95 44.08 64.60
C ASP A 431 -6.11 43.49 63.42
N GLU A 432 -6.73 43.35 62.23
CA GLU A 432 -6.24 43.55 60.83
C GLU A 432 -4.84 42.99 60.36
N ASP A 433 -4.64 42.45 59.13
CA ASP A 433 -5.49 42.40 57.93
C ASP A 433 -5.11 41.29 56.90
N ASP A 434 -6.04 41.03 55.98
CA ASP A 434 -5.90 40.67 54.55
C ASP A 434 -5.53 39.25 53.99
N GLN A 435 -6.17 38.97 52.83
CA GLN A 435 -5.86 38.05 51.70
C GLN A 435 -6.08 36.50 51.73
N GLU A 436 -7.25 36.15 51.17
CA GLU A 436 -7.46 35.29 49.97
C GLU A 436 -7.87 33.79 50.06
N SER A 437 -8.98 33.50 49.34
CA SER A 437 -9.48 32.21 48.84
C SER A 437 -10.11 31.19 49.83
N SER A 438 -11.28 30.67 49.45
CA SER A 438 -11.80 29.39 49.96
C SER A 438 -12.69 28.70 48.93
N ILE A 439 -12.67 27.37 48.93
CA ILE A 439 -13.41 26.48 48.01
C ILE A 439 -14.59 25.86 48.77
N ILE A 440 -15.74 25.72 48.11
CA ILE A 440 -16.89 24.93 48.60
C ILE A 440 -17.53 24.13 47.44
N PRO A 441 -18.24 23.00 47.70
CA PRO A 441 -17.81 21.75 47.07
C PRO A 441 -18.91 20.95 46.34
N VAL A 442 -18.55 19.76 45.87
CA VAL A 442 -19.36 18.87 45.04
C VAL A 442 -20.38 18.04 45.84
N THR A 443 -21.58 17.86 45.29
CA THR A 443 -22.45 16.67 45.49
C THR A 443 -23.34 16.47 44.23
N PRO A 444 -23.92 15.27 43.97
CA PRO A 444 -23.95 14.74 42.60
C PRO A 444 -25.32 14.67 41.92
N LEU A 445 -25.31 14.40 40.60
CA LEU A 445 -26.50 14.12 39.78
C LEU A 445 -26.37 12.81 38.96
N THR A 446 -27.53 12.30 38.55
CA THR A 446 -27.78 10.93 38.03
C THR A 446 -27.46 10.74 36.53
N PRO A 447 -27.25 9.48 36.08
CA PRO A 447 -26.87 9.17 34.69
C PRO A 447 -28.01 9.37 33.68
N ALA A 448 -27.63 9.66 32.42
CA ALA A 448 -28.54 9.81 31.29
C ALA A 448 -28.49 8.60 30.33
N THR A 449 -29.63 8.27 29.71
CA THR A 449 -29.80 7.15 28.76
C THR A 449 -29.32 7.45 27.34
N PRO A 450 -28.97 6.43 26.53
CA PRO A 450 -28.38 6.59 25.20
C PRO A 450 -29.39 6.98 24.10
N MET A 451 -28.92 7.67 23.06
CA MET A 451 -29.69 8.00 21.86
C MET A 451 -29.68 6.86 20.82
N SER A 452 -30.71 6.83 19.97
CA SER A 452 -30.86 5.90 18.83
C SER A 452 -30.78 6.64 17.48
N PRO A 453 -30.35 5.99 16.38
CA PRO A 453 -30.07 6.66 15.10
C PRO A 453 -31.32 6.93 14.25
N LEU A 454 -31.23 7.95 13.38
CA LEU A 454 -32.25 8.34 12.40
C LEU A 454 -32.07 7.62 11.05
N THR A 455 -33.18 7.23 10.42
CA THR A 455 -33.24 6.66 9.06
C THR A 455 -33.69 7.69 8.01
N PRO A 456 -33.33 7.51 6.72
CA PRO A 456 -33.54 8.52 5.67
C PRO A 456 -34.97 8.55 5.09
N MET A 457 -35.36 9.68 4.50
CA MET A 457 -36.65 9.88 3.82
C MET A 457 -36.58 9.57 2.32
N THR A 458 -37.72 9.19 1.75
CA THR A 458 -37.94 8.94 0.31
C THR A 458 -38.48 10.19 -0.41
N PRO A 459 -38.21 10.36 -1.73
CA PRO A 459 -38.71 11.49 -2.50
C PRO A 459 -40.17 11.30 -2.93
N THR A 460 -40.93 12.41 -3.00
CA THR A 460 -42.32 12.43 -3.50
C THR A 460 -42.40 13.15 -4.85
N SER A 461 -43.20 12.63 -5.78
CA SER A 461 -43.39 13.19 -7.13
C SER A 461 -44.50 14.25 -7.19
N ALA A 462 -44.27 15.36 -7.90
CA ALA A 462 -45.30 16.29 -8.35
C ALA A 462 -44.93 16.88 -9.73
N SER A 463 -45.94 17.30 -10.50
CA SER A 463 -45.81 17.67 -11.92
C SER A 463 -46.40 19.05 -12.24
N GLY A 464 -45.76 19.80 -13.14
CA GLY A 464 -46.32 21.00 -13.79
C GLY A 464 -45.23 21.75 -14.56
N THR A 465 -45.16 21.65 -15.89
CA THR A 465 -45.90 22.48 -16.88
C THR A 465 -45.68 23.98 -16.72
N GLY A 466 -44.78 24.54 -17.54
CA GLY A 466 -44.58 25.99 -17.68
C GLY A 466 -43.67 26.28 -18.87
N SER A 467 -44.19 26.98 -19.89
CA SER A 467 -43.46 27.33 -21.11
C SER A 467 -43.22 28.84 -21.16
N CYS A 468 -42.01 29.26 -21.53
CA CYS A 468 -41.79 30.38 -22.45
C CYS A 468 -40.33 30.42 -22.93
N ALA A 469 -40.10 31.17 -24.01
CA ALA A 469 -38.79 31.42 -24.60
C ALA A 469 -38.55 32.94 -24.72
N LEU A 470 -37.38 33.33 -25.25
CA LEU A 470 -36.89 34.70 -25.42
C LEU A 470 -36.48 35.39 -24.08
N ASP A 471 -35.56 36.35 -24.06
CA ASP A 471 -34.94 37.06 -25.18
C ASP A 471 -33.42 37.33 -25.00
N MET A 472 -32.79 37.87 -26.05
CA MET A 472 -31.35 38.14 -26.17
C MET A 472 -31.05 39.64 -26.11
N HIS A 473 -30.04 40.08 -25.34
CA HIS A 473 -29.41 41.39 -25.58
C HIS A 473 -27.95 41.52 -25.11
N CYS A 474 -27.23 42.42 -25.79
CA CYS A 474 -25.79 42.64 -25.76
C CYS A 474 -25.24 43.32 -24.49
N ALA A 475 -23.94 43.11 -24.25
CA ALA A 475 -23.00 44.21 -24.00
C ALA A 475 -21.59 43.82 -24.51
N SER A 476 -20.81 44.80 -24.97
CA SER A 476 -19.43 44.62 -25.45
C SER A 476 -18.55 45.71 -24.87
N ALA A 477 -17.35 45.36 -24.42
CA ALA A 477 -16.26 46.28 -24.15
C ALA A 477 -14.92 45.57 -24.36
N ALA A 478 -13.94 46.27 -24.93
CA ALA A 478 -12.59 45.77 -25.16
C ALA A 478 -11.57 46.72 -24.51
N CYS A 479 -10.40 46.19 -24.20
CA CYS A 479 -9.18 46.98 -24.03
C CYS A 479 -8.03 46.19 -24.66
N GLU A 480 -7.40 46.79 -25.67
CA GLU A 480 -6.06 46.42 -26.12
C GLU A 480 -5.03 47.03 -25.16
N ASP A 481 -3.84 46.45 -25.08
CA ASP A 481 -2.66 47.22 -24.66
C ASP A 481 -1.44 46.73 -25.45
N THR A 482 -0.83 47.64 -26.21
CA THR A 482 0.29 47.35 -27.11
C THR A 482 1.59 47.90 -26.54
N ASN A 483 2.65 47.09 -26.53
CA ASN A 483 3.97 47.60 -26.91
C ASN A 483 4.95 46.48 -27.27
N ALA A 484 5.64 46.65 -28.39
CA ALA A 484 6.76 45.81 -28.81
C ALA A 484 7.81 46.71 -29.49
N THR A 485 9.03 46.72 -28.95
CA THR A 485 10.10 47.61 -29.43
C THR A 485 11.39 46.83 -29.61
N GLN A 486 11.66 46.42 -30.85
CA GLN A 486 13.01 46.08 -31.31
C GLN A 486 13.62 47.28 -32.04
N PRO A 487 14.96 47.38 -32.07
CA PRO A 487 15.60 47.90 -33.27
C PRO A 487 16.80 47.09 -33.77
N LEU A 488 16.95 47.12 -35.10
CA LEU A 488 18.18 47.00 -35.90
C LEU A 488 18.87 45.63 -36.08
N LEU A 489 19.02 45.26 -37.36
CA LEU A 489 20.06 44.37 -37.88
C LEU A 489 21.42 45.09 -37.86
N GLN A 490 22.51 44.31 -37.90
CA GLN A 490 23.79 44.79 -38.43
C GLN A 490 24.51 43.67 -39.19
N ASP A 491 24.47 43.71 -40.52
CA ASP A 491 25.20 42.78 -41.39
C ASP A 491 26.68 43.15 -41.50
N HIS A 492 27.58 42.25 -41.09
CA HIS A 492 28.98 42.26 -41.50
C HIS A 492 29.64 40.89 -41.35
N ASN A 493 29.93 40.23 -42.48
CA ASN A 493 31.27 39.70 -42.76
C ASN A 493 31.46 39.32 -44.23
N HIS A 494 32.68 39.52 -44.73
CA HIS A 494 33.15 39.01 -46.01
C HIS A 494 33.56 37.52 -45.88
N VAL A 495 33.33 36.73 -46.94
CA VAL A 495 34.34 36.25 -47.91
C VAL A 495 33.65 35.36 -48.94
#